data_AF-A0A920V9E1-F1
#
_entry.id   AF-A0A920V9E1-F1
#
_cell.length_a   1.000
_cell.length_b   1.000
_cell.length_c   1.000
_cell.angle_alpha   90.00
_cell.angle_beta   90.00
_cell.angle_gamma   90.00
#
_symmetry.space_group_name_H-M   'P 1'
#
loop_
_entity.id
_entity.type
_entity.pdbx_description
1 polymer ?
#
loop_
_entity_poly.entity_id
_entity_poly.type
_entity_poly.pdbx_seq_one_letter_code
_entity_poly.pdbx_strand_id
1 'polypeptide(L)'
;MRPFAGRFNCRGLAQWKNPDKELNELCAHSLFLAANDKRLIAVDAISGNPCSEFGSQGVVDVLPYIKQIEPTNQIQAMQLKSPPAVVMEW
;
A
#
# COMPACT_ATOMS: atom_id res chain seq x y z
N MET A 1 15.37 -15.56 2.75
CA MET A 1 15.13 -15.47 4.21
C MET A 1 14.31 -14.20 4.47
N ARG A 2 13.13 -14.24 5.11
CA ARG A 2 12.36 -13.01 5.39
C ARG A 2 13.05 -12.24 6.53
N PRO A 3 13.44 -10.96 6.36
CA PRO A 3 14.12 -10.22 7.43
C PRO A 3 13.27 -10.23 8.71
N PHE A 4 13.90 -10.56 9.84
CA PHE A 4 13.23 -10.63 11.15
C PHE A 4 12.95 -9.23 11.73
N ALA A 5 13.78 -8.24 11.40
CA ALA A 5 13.56 -6.84 11.80
C ALA A 5 12.25 -6.29 11.23
N GLY A 6 11.47 -5.55 12.01
CA GLY A 6 10.26 -4.84 11.54
C GLY A 6 9.02 -5.70 11.28
N ARG A 7 9.02 -6.98 11.66
CA ARG A 7 7.91 -7.93 11.47
C ARG A 7 6.65 -7.57 12.25
N PHE A 8 6.80 -6.82 13.36
CA PHE A 8 5.71 -6.36 14.22
C PHE A 8 5.55 -4.84 14.24
N ASN A 9 6.26 -4.11 13.38
CA ASN A 9 6.15 -2.66 13.32
C ASN A 9 5.01 -2.28 12.37
N CYS A 10 4.06 -1.51 12.88
CA CYS A 10 3.17 -0.72 12.02
C CYS A 10 3.94 0.51 11.56
N ARG A 11 3.92 0.80 10.26
CA ARG A 11 4.63 1.94 9.67
C ARG A 11 3.70 3.08 9.30
N GLY A 12 2.49 3.06 9.87
CA GLY A 12 1.42 3.98 9.53
C GLY A 12 0.68 3.59 8.25
N LEU A 13 -0.31 4.40 7.92
CA LEU A 13 -1.16 4.29 6.75
C LEU A 13 -1.39 5.69 6.18
N ALA A 14 -1.85 5.75 4.93
CA ALA A 14 -2.42 6.96 4.36
C ALA A 14 -3.92 6.78 4.20
N GLN A 15 -4.66 7.88 4.26
CA GLN A 15 -6.09 7.91 3.99
C GLN A 15 -6.35 8.79 2.77
N TRP A 16 -7.39 8.45 2.01
CA TRP A 16 -7.84 9.27 0.89
C TRP A 16 -9.35 9.25 0.81
N LYS A 17 -9.92 10.43 0.58
CA LYS A 17 -11.33 10.58 0.23
C LYS A 17 -11.41 10.78 -1.27
N ASN A 18 -12.07 9.86 -1.96
CA ASN A 18 -12.27 9.95 -3.40
C ASN A 18 -13.31 11.04 -3.69
N PRO A 19 -12.97 12.14 -4.40
CA PRO A 19 -13.92 13.19 -4.72
C PRO A 19 -14.99 12.75 -5.74
N ASP A 20 -14.74 11.66 -6.48
CA ASP A 20 -15.60 11.17 -7.55
C ASP A 20 -16.56 10.05 -7.09
N LYS A 21 -16.60 9.74 -5.78
CA LYS A 21 -17.48 8.72 -5.20
C LYS A 21 -18.42 9.32 -4.16
N GLU A 22 -19.65 8.81 -4.14
CA GLU A 22 -20.61 9.06 -3.08
C GLU A 22 -20.13 8.45 -1.77
N LEU A 23 -20.46 9.08 -0.64
CA LEU A 23 -19.91 8.72 0.67
C LEU A 23 -20.21 7.26 1.11
N ASN A 24 -21.28 6.67 0.58
CA ASN A 24 -21.71 5.31 0.87
C ASN A 24 -21.15 4.26 -0.12
N GLU A 25 -20.45 4.68 -1.17
CA GLU A 25 -19.82 3.76 -2.12
C GLU A 25 -18.57 3.13 -1.53
N LEU A 26 -18.31 1.90 -1.95
CA LEU A 26 -17.11 1.17 -1.54
C LEU A 26 -15.86 1.98 -1.94
N CYS A 27 -14.98 2.20 -0.97
CA CYS A 27 -13.72 2.92 -1.13
C CYS A 27 -13.86 4.42 -1.44
N ALA A 28 -15.02 5.02 -1.15
CA ALA A 28 -15.15 6.48 -1.08
C ALA A 28 -14.22 7.09 -0.02
N HIS A 29 -13.97 6.34 1.06
CA HIS A 29 -12.88 6.60 1.99
C HIS A 29 -11.96 5.36 2.03
N SER A 30 -10.75 5.50 1.52
CA SER A 30 -9.79 4.41 1.39
C SER A 30 -8.63 4.57 2.38
N LEU A 31 -8.17 3.46 2.94
CA LEU A 31 -6.92 3.36 3.70
C LEU A 31 -5.88 2.61 2.88
N PHE A 32 -4.68 3.18 2.76
CA PHE A 32 -3.54 2.58 2.07
C PHE A 32 -2.45 2.22 3.06
N LEU A 33 -1.94 1.00 2.95
CA LEU A 33 -0.86 0.51 3.80
C LEU A 33 0.19 -0.25 2.99
N ALA A 34 1.42 -0.20 3.50
CA ALA A 34 2.55 -0.93 2.97
C ALA A 34 2.84 -2.17 3.82
N ALA A 35 2.69 -3.35 3.23
CA ALA A 35 2.99 -4.61 3.88
C ALA A 35 4.50 -4.91 3.86
N ASN A 36 4.96 -5.65 4.87
CA ASN A 36 6.36 -6.08 5.01
C ASN A 36 6.85 -6.95 3.84
N ASP A 37 5.92 -7.55 3.09
CA ASP A 37 6.18 -8.39 1.93
C ASP A 37 6.17 -7.61 0.60
N LYS A 38 6.29 -6.28 0.65
CA LYS A 38 6.40 -5.38 -0.51
C LYS A 38 5.12 -5.26 -1.33
N ARG A 39 3.97 -5.42 -0.67
CA ARG A 39 2.67 -5.09 -1.26
C ARG A 39 2.19 -3.74 -0.74
N LEU A 40 1.60 -2.94 -1.61
CA LEU A 40 0.69 -1.88 -1.22
C LEU A 40 -0.73 -2.45 -1.24
N ILE A 41 -1.50 -2.14 -0.20
CA ILE A 41 -2.86 -2.65 -0.02
C ILE A 41 -3.78 -1.44 0.15
N ALA A 42 -4.96 -1.50 -0.47
CA ALA A 42 -6.04 -0.54 -0.27
C ALA A 42 -7.29 -1.24 0.25
N VAL A 43 -7.86 -0.70 1.33
CA VAL A 43 -9.12 -1.17 1.91
C VAL A 43 -10.07 -0.02 2.14
N ASP A 44 -11.36 -0.32 2.08
CA ASP A 44 -12.42 0.59 2.46
C ASP A 44 -12.35 0.87 3.98
N ALA A 45 -12.42 2.14 4.36
CA ALA A 45 -12.22 2.57 5.74
C ALA A 45 -13.36 2.15 6.69
N ILE A 46 -14.54 1.84 6.16
CA ILE A 46 -15.72 1.47 6.94
C ILE A 46 -15.81 -0.05 7.09
N SER A 47 -15.75 -0.77 5.98
CA SER A 47 -15.98 -2.22 5.92
C SER A 47 -14.70 -3.05 6.05
N GLY A 48 -13.53 -2.47 5.75
CA GLY A 48 -12.26 -3.20 5.68
C GLY A 48 -12.13 -4.09 4.43
N ASN A 49 -13.11 -4.07 3.52
CA ASN A 49 -13.05 -4.83 2.28
C ASN A 49 -11.97 -4.25 1.33
N PRO A 50 -11.30 -5.08 0.52
CA PRO A 50 -10.34 -4.60 -0.46
C PRO A 50 -10.98 -3.65 -1.48
N CYS A 51 -10.27 -2.58 -1.82
CA CYS A 51 -10.67 -1.69 -2.91
C CYS A 51 -10.31 -2.33 -4.25
N SER A 52 -11.27 -2.98 -4.91
CA SER A 52 -11.03 -3.76 -6.13
C SER A 52 -10.41 -2.95 -7.28
N GLU A 53 -10.65 -1.64 -7.31
CA GLU A 53 -10.12 -0.68 -8.29
C GLU A 53 -8.64 -0.33 -8.06
N PHE A 54 -8.08 -0.64 -6.90
CA PHE A 54 -6.66 -0.39 -6.61
C PHE A 54 -5.79 -1.59 -7.01
N GLY A 55 -4.96 -1.41 -8.03
CA GLY A 55 -4.07 -2.46 -8.52
C GLY A 55 -4.84 -3.70 -8.98
N SER A 56 -4.43 -4.86 -8.47
CA SER A 56 -5.15 -6.13 -8.68
C SER A 56 -5.91 -6.49 -7.41
N GLN A 57 -7.22 -6.24 -7.40
CA GLN A 57 -8.12 -6.61 -6.30
C GLN A 57 -7.70 -5.99 -4.94
N GLY A 58 -7.33 -4.71 -4.94
CA GLY A 58 -6.90 -3.98 -3.73
C GLY A 58 -5.43 -4.14 -3.40
N VAL A 59 -4.62 -4.70 -4.28
CA VAL A 59 -3.21 -5.00 -4.02
C VAL A 59 -2.32 -4.63 -5.21
N VAL A 60 -1.19 -3.97 -4.91
CA VAL A 60 -0.08 -3.77 -5.84
C VAL A 60 1.16 -4.47 -5.29
N ASP A 61 1.77 -5.39 -6.04
CA ASP A 61 3.12 -5.89 -5.75
C ASP A 61 4.14 -4.87 -6.28
N VAL A 62 4.91 -4.26 -5.38
CA VAL A 62 5.93 -3.27 -5.77
C VAL A 62 7.31 -3.87 -6.06
N LEU A 63 7.48 -5.18 -5.84
CA LEU A 63 8.75 -5.86 -6.09
C LEU A 63 9.26 -5.72 -7.54
N PRO A 64 8.42 -5.77 -8.60
CA PRO A 64 8.88 -5.56 -9.97
C PRO A 64 9.49 -4.18 -10.21
N TYR A 65 8.99 -3.12 -9.55
CA TYR A 65 9.53 -1.77 -9.67
C TYR A 65 10.84 -1.62 -8.88
N ILE A 66 10.89 -2.18 -7.66
CA ILE A 66 12.10 -2.19 -6.84
C ILE A 66 13.27 -2.85 -7.59
N LYS A 67 13.02 -3.94 -8.33
CA LYS A 67 14.05 -4.64 -9.12
C LYS A 67 14.65 -3.81 -10.25
N GLN A 68 14.01 -2.71 -10.65
CA GLN A 68 14.49 -1.81 -11.71
C GLN A 68 15.37 -0.68 -11.16
N ILE A 69 15.54 -0.59 -9.83
CA ILE A 69 16.27 0.48 -9.17
C ILE A 69 17.55 -0.10 -8.55
N GLU A 70 18.71 0.41 -8.97
CA GLU A 70 19.99 0.04 -8.36
C GLU A 70 20.21 0.77 -7.01
N PRO A 71 20.81 0.13 -5.99
CA PRO A 71 21.44 -1.19 -6.03
C PRO A 71 20.48 -2.36 -5.72
N THR A 72 20.53 -3.43 -6.53
CA THR A 72 19.60 -4.58 -6.40
C THR A 72 20.03 -5.66 -5.39
N ASN A 73 21.24 -5.57 -4.82
CA ASN A 73 21.80 -6.57 -3.89
C ASN A 73 21.12 -6.60 -2.51
N GLN A 74 20.27 -5.62 -2.17
CA GLN A 74 19.58 -5.52 -0.87
C GLN A 74 18.09 -5.87 -0.90
N ILE A 75 17.54 -6.29 -2.05
CA ILE A 75 16.10 -6.50 -2.24
C ILE A 75 15.48 -7.50 -1.25
N GLN A 76 16.24 -8.54 -0.84
CA GLN A 76 15.75 -9.51 0.15
C GLN A 76 15.52 -8.88 1.52
N ALA A 77 16.44 -8.01 1.97
CA ALA A 77 16.36 -7.33 3.27
C ALA A 77 15.48 -6.08 3.24
N MET A 78 15.15 -5.58 2.04
CA MET A 78 14.35 -4.37 1.85
C MET A 78 12.93 -4.54 2.41
N GLN A 79 12.49 -3.48 3.08
CA GLN A 79 11.13 -3.29 3.56
C GLN A 79 10.69 -1.87 3.22
N LEU A 80 9.41 -1.70 2.96
CA LEU A 80 8.78 -0.38 2.95
C LEU A 80 8.75 0.09 4.41
N LYS A 81 9.44 1.19 4.75
CA LYS A 81 9.63 1.67 6.14
C LYS A 81 8.76 2.87 6.52
N SER A 82 8.19 3.54 5.53
CA SER A 82 7.36 4.72 5.69
C SER A 82 5.92 4.39 5.31
N PRO A 83 4.93 5.14 5.82
CA PRO A 83 3.57 5.04 5.30
C PRO A 83 3.57 5.42 3.82
N PRO A 84 2.63 4.88 3.02
CA PRO A 84 2.43 5.38 1.66
C PRO A 84 2.07 6.87 1.70
N ALA A 85 2.34 7.57 0.61
CA ALA A 85 1.83 8.92 0.38
C ALA A 85 0.76 8.85 -0.70
N VAL A 86 -0.33 9.59 -0.51
CA VAL A 86 -1.34 9.79 -1.55
C VAL A 86 -1.15 11.20 -2.07
N VAL A 87 -0.90 11.32 -3.38
CA VAL A 87 -0.70 12.59 -4.07
C VAL A 87 -1.82 12.72 -5.09
N MET A 88 -2.53 13.85 -5.07
CA MET A 88 -3.45 14.21 -6.15
C MET A 88 -2.75 15.25 -7.03
N GLU A 89 -2.65 14.95 -8.31
CA GLU A 89 -2.19 15.89 -9.33
C GLU A 89 -3.43 16.55 -9.94
N TRP A 90 -3.41 17.89 -10.02
CA TRP A 90 -4.50 18.72 -10.56
C TRP A 90 -4.29 18.98 -12.04
#